data_AF-K9KDL7-F1
#
_entry.id   AF-K9KDL7-F1
#
_cell.length_a   1.000
_cell.length_b   1.000
_cell.length_c   1.000
_cell.angle_alpha   90.00
_cell.angle_beta   90.00
_cell.angle_gamma   90.00
#
_symmetry.space_group_name_H-M   'P 1'
#
loop_
_entity.id
_entity.type
_entity.pdbx_description
1 polymer ?
#
loop_
_entity_poly.entity_id
_entity_poly.type
_entity_poly.pdbx_seq_one_letter_code
_entity_poly.pdbx_strand_id
1 'polypeptide(L)'
;GTLVLVATISGNAFNKMAKWVKRDNETGIYYETWTVQASPEKGAETWFESYDCSKFVLRTYEKLAEFGAEFKKIETNYTRIFLYSGEPTYLGNETSIFGPTGNKTLALAIKRFYYPFKPHLPTKEFLLSLLQIFDAVIIHRQFYLFYNFEYWFLPMKFPFIKITYEEIPLPNKNKTFSSL
;
A
#
# COMPACT_ATOMS: atom_id res chain seq x y z
N GLY A 1 9.15 -19.84 -3.64
CA GLY A 1 8.80 -19.43 -2.27
C GLY A 1 9.97 -19.68 -1.35
N THR A 2 9.96 -19.13 -0.14
CA THR A 2 11.09 -19.17 0.79
C THR A 2 10.61 -19.56 2.19
N LEU A 3 11.31 -20.48 2.85
CA LEU A 3 11.11 -20.83 4.25
C LEU A 3 12.48 -20.88 4.92
N VAL A 4 12.78 -19.90 5.77
CA VAL A 4 14.07 -19.76 6.45
C VAL A 4 13.85 -19.25 7.87
N LEU A 5 14.63 -19.78 8.81
CA LEU A 5 14.60 -19.34 10.20
C LEU A 5 15.25 -17.95 10.33
N VAL A 6 14.45 -16.94 10.66
CA VAL A 6 14.90 -15.53 10.82
C VAL A 6 15.31 -15.17 12.25
N ALA A 7 14.71 -15.78 13.26
CA ALA A 7 14.97 -15.51 14.68
C ALA A 7 14.48 -16.66 15.57
N THR A 8 14.99 -16.73 16.79
CA THR A 8 14.47 -17.58 17.86
C THR A 8 14.05 -16.69 19.04
N ILE A 9 12.81 -16.83 19.52
CA ILE A 9 12.24 -15.98 20.56
C ILE A 9 11.82 -16.80 21.77
N SER A 10 11.76 -16.16 22.94
CA SER A 10 11.20 -16.78 24.14
C SER A 10 9.67 -16.82 24.09
N GLY A 11 9.06 -17.73 24.87
CA GLY A 11 7.61 -17.77 25.03
C GLY A 11 7.03 -16.45 25.60
N ASN A 12 7.80 -15.72 26.43
CA ASN A 12 7.40 -14.41 26.92
C ASN A 12 7.32 -13.37 25.80
N ALA A 13 8.31 -13.32 24.90
CA ALA A 13 8.29 -12.44 23.73
C ALA A 13 7.12 -12.78 22.80
N PHE A 14 6.86 -14.07 22.57
CA PHE A 14 5.70 -14.52 21.81
C PHE A 14 4.37 -14.06 22.42
N ASN A 15 4.18 -14.20 23.73
CA ASN A 15 2.95 -13.77 24.41
C ASN A 15 2.73 -12.25 24.34
N LYS A 16 3.80 -11.46 24.41
CA LYS A 16 3.73 -10.01 24.20
C LYS A 16 3.35 -9.66 22.76
N MET A 17 3.98 -10.33 21.79
CA MET A 17 3.64 -10.19 20.37
C MET A 17 2.18 -10.56 20.10
N ALA A 18 1.66 -11.66 20.66
CA ALA A 18 0.27 -12.07 20.48
C ALA A 18 -0.74 -11.01 20.98
N LYS A 19 -0.47 -10.37 22.12
CA LYS A 19 -1.28 -9.25 22.63
C LYS A 19 -1.22 -8.04 21.69
N TRP A 20 -0.04 -7.73 21.16
CA TRP A 20 0.11 -6.66 20.17
C TRP A 20 -0.65 -6.97 18.88
N VAL A 21 -0.54 -8.18 18.34
CA VAL A 21 -1.27 -8.62 17.12
C VAL A 21 -2.77 -8.44 17.29
N LYS A 22 -3.32 -8.80 18.46
CA LYS A 22 -4.74 -8.58 18.74
C LYS A 22 -5.12 -7.10 18.61
N ARG A 23 -4.31 -6.20 19.17
CA ARG A 23 -4.52 -4.75 19.07
C ARG A 23 -4.36 -4.26 17.63
N ASP A 24 -3.33 -4.69 16.90
CA ASP A 24 -3.11 -4.32 15.48
C ASP A 24 -4.34 -4.70 14.65
N ASN A 25 -4.87 -5.91 14.85
CA ASN A 25 -6.06 -6.41 14.16
C ASN A 25 -7.34 -5.61 14.48
N GLU A 26 -7.47 -5.07 15.69
CA GLU A 26 -8.62 -4.24 16.08
C GLU A 26 -8.52 -2.79 15.57
N THR A 27 -7.31 -2.31 15.23
CA THR A 27 -7.08 -0.92 14.80
C THR A 27 -6.77 -0.75 13.32
N GLY A 28 -6.17 -1.75 12.67
CA GLY A 28 -5.73 -1.75 11.28
C GLY A 28 -6.72 -2.43 10.34
N ILE A 29 -7.94 -1.89 10.27
CA ILE A 29 -9.10 -2.60 9.70
C ILE A 29 -9.24 -2.54 8.17
N TYR A 30 -8.29 -1.92 7.46
CA TYR A 30 -8.32 -1.83 6.00
C TYR A 30 -7.04 -2.41 5.39
N TYR A 31 -7.16 -2.95 4.18
CA TYR A 31 -6.03 -3.42 3.39
C TYR A 31 -5.79 -2.44 2.25
N GLU A 32 -4.58 -1.88 2.19
CA GLU A 32 -4.19 -0.98 1.10
C GLU A 32 -3.06 -1.62 0.28
N THR A 33 -3.24 -1.63 -1.04
CA THR A 33 -2.34 -2.31 -1.97
C THR A 33 -1.25 -1.38 -2.50
N TRP A 34 -1.57 -0.11 -2.74
CA TRP A 34 -0.70 0.78 -3.48
C TRP A 34 0.27 1.51 -2.55
N THR A 35 1.57 1.40 -2.82
CA THR A 35 2.52 2.43 -2.40
C THR A 35 2.55 3.50 -3.48
N VAL A 36 2.42 4.77 -3.13
CA VAL A 36 2.43 5.88 -4.09
C VAL A 36 3.63 6.78 -3.84
N GLN A 37 4.46 6.98 -4.87
CA GLN A 37 5.71 7.75 -4.78
C GLN A 37 5.83 8.81 -5.87
N ALA A 38 6.67 9.82 -5.63
CA ALA A 38 6.94 10.88 -6.59
C ALA A 38 7.71 10.40 -7.83
N SER A 39 8.64 9.44 -7.65
CA SER A 39 9.48 8.87 -8.70
C SER A 39 10.09 7.53 -8.25
N PRO A 40 10.65 6.71 -9.16
CA PRO A 40 11.33 5.45 -8.81
C PRO A 40 12.73 5.65 -8.22
N GLU A 41 13.17 6.88 -8.03
CA GLU A 41 14.52 7.19 -7.56
C GLU A 41 14.65 6.94 -6.06
N LYS A 42 15.85 6.56 -5.63
CA LYS A 42 16.13 6.32 -4.21
C LYS A 42 15.98 7.64 -3.43
N GLY A 43 15.15 7.63 -2.39
CA GLY A 43 14.88 8.81 -1.56
C GLY A 43 13.80 9.73 -2.12
N ALA A 44 13.09 9.31 -3.19
CA ALA A 44 11.92 10.03 -3.66
C ALA A 44 10.84 10.11 -2.57
N GLU A 45 10.11 11.23 -2.58
CA GLU A 45 9.00 11.46 -1.67
C GLU A 45 7.93 10.37 -1.83
N THR A 46 7.46 9.87 -0.69
CA THR A 46 6.41 8.86 -0.62
C THR A 46 5.13 9.51 -0.14
N TRP A 47 4.10 9.48 -0.98
CA TRP A 47 2.80 10.08 -0.71
C TRP A 47 1.93 9.18 0.15
N PHE A 48 1.91 7.90 -0.16
CA PHE A 48 1.11 6.88 0.53
C PHE A 48 1.91 5.58 0.64
N GLU A 49 1.82 4.94 1.80
CA GLU A 49 2.39 3.62 2.03
C GLU A 49 1.30 2.56 1.91
N SER A 50 1.63 1.40 1.35
CA SER A 50 0.69 0.27 1.38
C SER A 50 0.44 -0.19 2.81
N TYR A 51 -0.69 -0.87 3.02
CA TYR A 51 -1.04 -1.55 4.26
C TYR A 51 -1.45 -2.98 3.91
N ASP A 52 -0.44 -3.79 3.63
CA ASP A 52 -0.58 -5.15 3.09
C ASP A 52 0.05 -6.22 4.01
N CYS A 53 0.05 -7.47 3.55
CA CYS A 53 0.63 -8.59 4.28
C CYS A 53 2.14 -8.45 4.55
N SER A 54 2.89 -7.85 3.63
CA SER A 54 4.33 -7.62 3.81
C SER A 54 4.57 -6.61 4.93
N LYS A 55 3.76 -5.55 4.98
CA LYS A 55 3.80 -4.54 6.03
C LYS A 55 3.45 -5.10 7.40
N PHE A 56 2.48 -6.01 7.48
CA PHE A 56 2.19 -6.72 8.73
C PHE A 56 3.37 -7.55 9.24
N VAL A 57 4.05 -8.30 8.36
CA VAL A 57 5.25 -9.07 8.71
C VAL A 57 6.36 -8.15 9.22
N LEU A 58 6.61 -7.01 8.54
CA LEU A 58 7.62 -6.04 8.93
C LEU A 58 7.31 -5.42 10.31
N ARG A 59 6.07 -4.96 10.55
CA ARG A 59 5.66 -4.45 11.87
C ARG A 59 5.82 -5.50 12.97
N THR A 60 5.55 -6.76 12.66
CA THR A 60 5.73 -7.87 13.60
C THR A 60 7.22 -8.05 13.95
N TYR A 61 8.11 -7.99 12.97
CA TYR A 61 9.55 -8.07 13.21
C TYR A 61 10.05 -6.87 14.02
N GLU A 62 9.57 -5.67 13.74
CA GLU A 62 9.88 -4.46 14.52
C GLU A 62 9.46 -4.63 15.98
N LYS A 63 8.24 -5.12 16.24
CA LYS A 63 7.79 -5.41 17.61
C LYS A 63 8.56 -6.50 18.32
N LEU A 64 8.94 -7.55 17.61
CA LEU A 64 9.81 -8.58 18.18
C LEU A 64 11.19 -8.01 18.53
N ALA A 65 11.75 -7.12 17.69
CA ALA A 65 13.00 -6.42 18.00
C ALA A 65 12.88 -5.51 19.23
N GLU A 66 11.76 -4.78 19.39
CA GLU A 66 11.44 -4.01 20.60
C GLU A 66 11.39 -4.90 21.85
N PHE A 67 10.93 -6.15 21.71
CA PHE A 67 10.92 -7.14 22.80
C PHE A 67 12.27 -7.85 23.01
N GLY A 68 13.31 -7.44 22.29
CA GLY A 68 14.67 -7.95 22.43
C GLY A 68 15.00 -9.17 21.58
N ALA A 69 14.17 -9.51 20.58
CA ALA A 69 14.51 -10.56 19.62
C ALA A 69 15.73 -10.16 18.78
N GLU A 70 16.61 -11.12 18.53
CA GLU A 70 17.76 -10.96 17.66
C GLU A 70 17.53 -11.69 16.34
N PHE A 71 17.62 -10.94 15.24
CA PHE A 71 17.41 -11.45 13.90
C PHE A 71 18.73 -11.86 13.25
N LYS A 72 18.70 -12.95 12.48
CA LYS A 72 19.82 -13.35 11.65
C LYS A 72 20.09 -12.30 10.56
N LYS A 73 21.35 -12.14 10.17
CA LYS A 73 21.74 -11.32 9.02
C LYS A 73 21.47 -12.09 7.73
N ILE A 74 20.23 -12.05 7.27
CA ILE A 74 19.82 -12.63 5.99
C ILE A 74 19.09 -11.57 5.17
N GLU A 75 19.23 -11.65 3.85
CA GLU A 75 18.52 -10.81 2.91
C GLU A 75 17.04 -11.21 2.89
N THR A 76 16.15 -10.22 3.05
CA THR A 76 14.70 -10.41 3.01
C THR A 76 14.09 -9.45 1.99
N ASN A 77 13.57 -10.02 0.91
CA ASN A 77 13.03 -9.23 -0.20
C ASN A 77 11.50 -9.37 -0.23
N TYR A 78 10.83 -8.26 -0.51
CA TYR A 78 9.39 -8.16 -0.48
C TYR A 78 8.86 -7.59 -1.79
N THR A 79 7.73 -8.12 -2.22
CA THR A 79 7.01 -7.58 -3.38
C THR A 79 6.38 -6.26 -2.98
N ARG A 80 6.63 -5.21 -3.76
CA ARG A 80 5.96 -3.92 -3.60
C ARG A 80 5.36 -3.49 -4.94
N ILE A 81 4.14 -2.96 -4.86
CA ILE A 81 3.42 -2.45 -6.02
C ILE A 81 3.36 -0.93 -5.89
N PHE A 82 4.01 -0.24 -6.83
CA PHE A 82 4.14 1.21 -6.82
C PHE A 82 3.25 1.85 -7.88
N LEU A 83 2.59 2.93 -7.49
CA LEU A 83 2.11 3.98 -8.39
C LEU A 83 3.09 5.16 -8.33
N TYR A 84 3.37 5.76 -9.48
CA TYR A 84 4.15 6.99 -9.53
C TYR A 84 3.28 8.15 -9.95
N SER A 85 3.28 9.22 -9.15
CA SER A 85 2.46 10.41 -9.39
C SER A 85 3.18 11.69 -8.98
N GLY A 86 2.70 12.83 -9.48
CA GLY A 86 2.94 14.11 -8.80
C GLY A 86 2.23 14.16 -7.44
N GLU A 87 2.26 15.34 -6.83
CA GLU A 87 1.59 15.58 -5.55
C GLU A 87 0.08 15.24 -5.63
N PRO A 88 -0.44 14.37 -4.75
CA PRO A 88 -1.85 14.03 -4.71
C PRO A 88 -2.74 15.22 -4.36
N THR A 89 -3.91 15.29 -4.97
CA THR A 89 -4.93 16.27 -4.60
C THR A 89 -6.06 15.61 -3.82
N TYR A 90 -6.35 16.13 -2.64
CA TYR A 90 -7.49 15.69 -1.83
C TYR A 90 -8.81 16.02 -2.53
N LEU A 91 -9.71 15.04 -2.66
CA LEU A 91 -11.01 15.22 -3.31
C LEU A 91 -12.18 15.26 -2.31
N GLY A 92 -12.06 14.56 -1.19
CA GLY A 92 -13.14 14.43 -0.20
C GLY A 92 -13.38 12.99 0.25
N ASN A 93 -14.26 12.84 1.23
CA ASN A 93 -14.80 11.55 1.68
C ASN A 93 -16.06 11.14 0.90
N GLU A 94 -16.59 9.95 1.19
CA GLU A 94 -17.77 9.40 0.52
C GLU A 94 -18.99 10.33 0.55
N THR A 95 -19.32 10.90 1.69
CA THR A 95 -20.53 11.74 1.83
C THR A 95 -20.37 13.08 1.12
N SER A 96 -19.17 13.66 1.14
CA SER A 96 -18.87 14.91 0.45
C SER A 96 -18.86 14.78 -1.07
N ILE A 97 -18.51 13.61 -1.62
CA ILE A 97 -18.43 13.37 -3.06
C ILE A 97 -19.75 12.82 -3.61
N PHE A 98 -20.31 11.79 -2.97
CA PHE A 98 -21.47 11.05 -3.48
C PHE A 98 -22.80 11.43 -2.83
N GLY A 99 -22.78 12.30 -1.81
CA GLY A 99 -23.98 12.76 -1.13
C GLY A 99 -24.80 13.78 -1.94
N PRO A 100 -25.96 14.22 -1.40
CA PRO A 100 -26.88 15.11 -2.11
C PRO A 100 -26.27 16.46 -2.54
N THR A 101 -25.34 16.97 -1.75
CA THR A 101 -24.60 18.23 -1.98
C THR A 101 -23.26 18.02 -2.68
N GLY A 102 -22.91 16.77 -3.03
CA GLY A 102 -21.63 16.43 -3.64
C GLY A 102 -21.55 16.78 -5.12
N ASN A 103 -20.32 16.84 -5.63
CA ASN A 103 -20.07 17.13 -7.03
C ASN A 103 -20.43 15.93 -7.92
N LYS A 104 -21.60 15.99 -8.56
CA LYS A 104 -22.12 14.92 -9.43
C LYS A 104 -21.18 14.55 -10.58
N THR A 105 -20.47 15.52 -11.14
CA THR A 105 -19.52 15.30 -12.24
C THR A 105 -18.31 14.50 -11.76
N LEU A 106 -17.75 14.88 -10.60
CA LEU A 106 -16.63 14.17 -9.98
C LEU A 106 -17.04 12.76 -9.55
N ALA A 107 -18.19 12.62 -8.91
CA ALA A 107 -18.74 11.32 -8.51
C ALA A 107 -18.89 10.37 -9.71
N LEU A 108 -19.39 10.88 -10.84
CA LEU A 108 -19.52 10.11 -12.07
C LEU A 108 -18.15 9.74 -12.67
N ALA A 109 -17.18 10.66 -12.61
CA ALA A 109 -15.82 10.40 -13.07
C ALA A 109 -15.15 9.26 -12.27
N ILE A 110 -15.25 9.31 -10.94
CA ILE A 110 -14.71 8.26 -10.05
C ILE A 110 -15.39 6.91 -10.33
N LYS A 111 -16.73 6.89 -10.46
CA LYS A 111 -17.47 5.64 -10.78
C LYS A 111 -17.04 5.07 -12.13
N ARG A 112 -16.88 5.92 -13.14
CA ARG A 112 -16.41 5.52 -14.48
C ARG A 112 -14.97 5.02 -14.45
N PHE A 113 -14.11 5.62 -13.63
CA PHE A 113 -12.74 5.15 -13.45
C PHE A 113 -12.69 3.76 -12.84
N TYR A 114 -13.48 3.48 -11.78
CA TYR A 114 -13.46 2.18 -11.12
C TYR A 114 -14.21 1.07 -11.88
N TYR A 115 -15.18 1.42 -12.72
CA TYR A 115 -16.02 0.45 -13.44
C TYR A 115 -15.25 -0.65 -14.21
N PRO A 116 -14.15 -0.36 -14.92
CA PRO A 116 -13.41 -1.36 -15.69
C PRO A 116 -12.59 -2.33 -14.83
N PHE A 117 -12.32 -1.99 -13.57
CA PHE A 117 -11.50 -2.81 -12.66
C PHE A 117 -12.29 -3.95 -11.98
N LYS A 118 -13.61 -3.99 -12.15
CA LYS A 118 -14.43 -5.11 -11.66
C LYS A 118 -14.18 -6.39 -12.49
N PRO A 119 -14.40 -7.59 -11.93
CA PRO A 119 -14.27 -8.83 -12.70
C PRO A 119 -15.22 -8.86 -13.90
N HIS A 120 -14.72 -9.29 -15.07
CA HIS A 120 -15.51 -9.46 -16.30
C HIS A 120 -15.70 -10.96 -16.58
N LEU A 121 -16.92 -11.35 -16.98
CA LEU A 121 -17.21 -12.74 -17.37
C LEU A 121 -16.84 -13.02 -18.84
N PRO A 122 -17.07 -12.12 -19.82
CA PRO A 122 -16.65 -12.36 -21.21
C PRO A 122 -15.33 -11.63 -21.58
N THR A 123 -14.51 -12.29 -22.41
CA THR A 123 -13.21 -11.77 -22.88
C THR A 123 -13.29 -10.43 -23.62
N LYS A 124 -14.39 -10.17 -24.34
CA LYS A 124 -14.60 -8.90 -25.06
C LYS A 124 -14.69 -7.71 -24.09
N GLU A 125 -15.42 -7.88 -22.99
CA GLU A 125 -15.56 -6.84 -21.96
C GLU A 125 -14.25 -6.64 -21.20
N PHE A 126 -13.48 -7.71 -20.99
CA PHE A 126 -12.13 -7.60 -20.45
C PHE A 126 -11.21 -6.74 -21.33
N LEU A 127 -11.19 -6.97 -22.65
CA LEU A 127 -10.33 -6.20 -23.55
C LEU A 127 -10.73 -4.71 -23.60
N LEU A 128 -12.05 -4.43 -23.66
CA LEU A 128 -12.57 -3.06 -23.59
C LEU A 128 -12.16 -2.38 -22.28
N SER A 129 -12.23 -3.11 -21.17
CA SER A 129 -11.85 -2.59 -19.86
C SER A 129 -10.35 -2.34 -19.74
N LEU A 130 -9.51 -3.22 -20.31
CA LEU A 130 -8.07 -3.02 -20.38
C LEU A 130 -7.72 -1.74 -21.15
N LEU A 131 -8.38 -1.49 -22.28
CA LEU A 131 -8.21 -0.27 -23.07
C LEU A 131 -8.64 0.97 -22.27
N GLN A 132 -9.76 0.91 -21.56
CA GLN A 132 -10.24 2.02 -20.70
C GLN A 132 -9.27 2.32 -19.56
N ILE A 133 -8.70 1.29 -18.92
CA ILE A 133 -7.69 1.45 -17.86
C ILE A 133 -6.43 2.09 -18.43
N PHE A 134 -5.95 1.59 -19.58
CA PHE A 134 -4.77 2.15 -20.24
C PHE A 134 -4.98 3.62 -20.62
N ASP A 135 -6.13 3.94 -21.21
CA ASP A 135 -6.50 5.30 -21.59
C ASP A 135 -6.55 6.24 -20.37
N ALA A 136 -7.19 5.84 -19.27
CA ALA A 136 -7.26 6.67 -18.08
C ALA A 136 -5.88 6.85 -17.41
N VAL A 137 -5.17 5.75 -17.16
CA VAL A 137 -3.96 5.75 -16.33
C VAL A 137 -2.72 6.22 -17.09
N ILE A 138 -2.59 5.87 -18.37
CA ILE A 138 -1.38 6.11 -19.16
C ILE A 138 -1.54 7.32 -20.08
N ILE A 139 -2.65 7.40 -20.83
CA ILE A 139 -2.88 8.48 -21.79
C ILE A 139 -3.29 9.77 -21.07
N HIS A 140 -4.36 9.71 -20.28
CA HIS A 140 -4.88 10.86 -19.53
C HIS A 140 -4.14 11.11 -18.21
N ARG A 141 -3.33 10.15 -17.74
CA ARG A 141 -2.52 10.24 -16.52
C ARG A 141 -3.36 10.47 -15.25
N GLN A 142 -4.51 9.82 -15.18
CA GLN A 142 -5.48 9.96 -14.11
C GLN A 142 -5.56 8.66 -13.31
N PHE A 143 -5.43 8.77 -12.00
CA PHE A 143 -5.73 7.68 -11.09
C PHE A 143 -6.49 8.24 -9.88
N TYR A 144 -7.57 7.57 -9.50
CA TYR A 144 -8.31 7.88 -8.27
C TYR A 144 -7.93 6.84 -7.23
N LEU A 145 -7.33 7.30 -6.13
CA LEU A 145 -6.94 6.46 -5.00
C LEU A 145 -7.98 6.61 -3.89
N PHE A 146 -8.38 5.49 -3.30
CA PHE A 146 -9.15 5.47 -2.06
C PHE A 146 -8.21 5.08 -0.92
N TYR A 147 -7.98 5.99 0.02
CA TYR A 147 -7.03 5.80 1.12
C TYR A 147 -7.59 6.43 2.39
N ASN A 148 -7.52 5.73 3.53
CA ASN A 148 -8.09 6.20 4.81
C ASN A 148 -9.57 6.64 4.72
N PHE A 149 -10.40 5.94 3.92
CA PHE A 149 -11.81 6.28 3.68
C PHE A 149 -12.04 7.61 2.95
N GLU A 150 -11.02 8.10 2.25
CA GLU A 150 -11.05 9.34 1.49
C GLU A 150 -10.57 9.11 0.05
N TYR A 151 -10.99 9.98 -0.86
CA TYR A 151 -10.62 9.95 -2.27
C TYR A 151 -9.56 10.99 -2.58
N TRP A 152 -8.56 10.56 -3.35
CA TRP A 152 -7.43 11.36 -3.78
C TRP A 152 -7.26 11.23 -5.29
N PHE A 153 -6.94 12.33 -5.95
CA PHE A 153 -6.53 12.33 -7.34
C PHE A 153 -5.02 12.26 -7.44
N LEU A 154 -4.50 11.31 -8.23
CA LEU A 154 -3.08 11.16 -8.49
C LEU A 154 -2.78 11.58 -9.94
N PRO A 155 -2.02 12.67 -10.15
CA PRO A 155 -1.53 13.02 -11.48
C PRO A 155 -0.38 12.09 -11.86
N MET A 156 -0.69 11.03 -12.61
CA MET A 156 0.25 9.93 -12.85
C MET A 156 1.49 10.36 -13.63
N LYS A 157 2.63 9.78 -13.27
CA LYS A 157 3.94 10.01 -13.88
C LYS A 157 4.56 8.70 -14.32
N PHE A 158 5.33 8.71 -15.41
CA PHE A 158 6.12 7.55 -15.82
C PHE A 158 7.07 7.10 -14.68
N PRO A 159 7.23 5.79 -14.40
CA PRO A 159 6.76 4.63 -15.16
C PRO A 159 5.31 4.17 -14.89
N PHE A 160 4.49 5.04 -14.28
CA PHE A 160 3.08 4.85 -13.93
C PHE A 160 2.87 3.79 -12.86
N ILE A 161 3.14 2.53 -13.19
CA ILE A 161 3.00 1.39 -12.30
C ILE A 161 4.26 0.53 -12.39
N LYS A 162 4.85 0.18 -11.25
CA LYS A 162 5.98 -0.75 -11.22
C LYS A 162 5.81 -1.75 -10.08
N ILE A 163 6.01 -3.02 -10.40
CA ILE A 163 6.10 -4.08 -9.40
C ILE A 163 7.58 -4.36 -9.20
N THR A 164 8.02 -4.36 -7.95
CA THR A 164 9.41 -4.59 -7.60
C THR A 164 9.51 -5.69 -6.55
N TYR A 165 10.71 -6.25 -6.43
CA TYR A 165 11.08 -7.19 -5.39
C TYR A 165 12.35 -6.66 -4.74
N GLU A 166 12.16 -5.87 -3.68
CA GLU A 166 13.23 -5.06 -3.07
C GLU A 166 13.59 -5.59 -1.69
N GLU A 167 14.86 -5.51 -1.35
CA GLU A 167 15.36 -5.84 -0.01
C GLU A 167 14.80 -4.84 1.02
N ILE A 168 14.16 -5.37 2.05
CA ILE A 168 13.86 -4.64 3.27
C ILE A 168 14.56 -5.40 4.40
N PRO A 169 15.63 -4.84 4.97
CA PRO A 169 16.45 -5.56 5.93
C PRO A 169 15.68 -5.84 7.23
N LEU A 170 15.96 -6.98 7.85
CA LEU A 170 15.45 -7.30 9.18
C LEU A 170 15.90 -6.24 10.20
N PRO A 171 15.06 -5.91 11.20
CA PRO A 171 15.35 -4.87 12.17
C PRO A 171 16.57 -5.24 13.02
N ASN A 172 17.39 -4.25 13.33
CA ASN A 172 18.56 -4.39 14.19
C ASN A 172 18.37 -3.56 15.46
N LYS A 173 18.71 -4.15 16.61
CA LYS A 173 18.55 -3.59 17.97
C LYS A 173 19.17 -2.19 18.15
N ASN A 174 20.17 -1.86 17.33
CA ASN A 174 20.91 -0.60 17.43
C ASN A 174 20.29 0.58 16.66
N LYS A 175 19.32 0.35 15.75
CA LYS A 175 18.67 1.43 14.98
C LYS A 175 17.37 1.94 15.60
N THR A 176 16.72 1.18 16.47
CA THR A 176 15.45 1.59 17.11
C THR A 176 15.62 2.63 18.22
N PHE A 177 16.84 2.85 18.71
CA PHE A 177 17.13 3.87 19.73
C PHE A 177 17.61 5.22 19.17
N SER A 178 17.80 5.35 17.85
CA SER A 178 18.32 6.58 17.22
C SER A 178 17.22 7.50 16.65
N SER A 179 15.94 7.15 16.82
CA SER A 179 14.80 7.93 16.32
C SER A 179 13.84 8.40 17.43
N LEU A 180 14.35 8.59 18.64
CA LEU A 180 13.66 9.28 19.74
C LEU A 180 14.25 10.67 19.94
#